data_AF-A0A971UKJ4-F1
#
_entry.id   AF-A0A971UKJ4-F1
#
_cell.length_a   1.000
_cell.length_b   1.000
_cell.length_c   1.000
_cell.angle_alpha   90.00
_cell.angle_beta   90.00
_cell.angle_gamma   90.00
#
_symmetry.space_group_name_H-M   'P 1'
#
loop_
_entity.id
_entity.type
_entity.pdbx_description
1 polymer ?
#
loop_
_entity_poly.entity_id
_entity_poly.type
_entity_poly.pdbx_seq_one_letter_code
_entity_poly.pdbx_strand_id
1 'polypeptide(L)'
;MTTDEPTNLRLDQIRIDGGTQPRVAIDQAVVDEYADDYGNGKNLPPVVVFFDGANYWLADGFHRYWANRKINCNHIFAEVHQGTRRDAIFYSVGANADHGLRRSNDDKRKAVLTLLQDSEWSRKTQEEIAQACRVSLRLVNKLAQEIPPSCARAQDDYREVERNGKTYPMKTGNIGRSQKTPRRFEPKPGLSPNAMTPIRGHSTHQPKTALELPHDPHWACRAILSAMGHDFARALVKELTAYLEGASE
;
A
#
# COMPACT_ATOMS: atom_id res chain seq x y z
N MET A 1 3.65 -37.17 0.59
CA MET A 1 4.09 -37.85 1.82
C MET A 1 4.97 -36.87 2.56
N THR A 2 4.39 -36.14 3.52
CA THR A 2 5.15 -35.38 4.52
C THR A 2 5.70 -36.40 5.51
N THR A 3 7.01 -36.36 5.77
CA THR A 3 7.56 -37.08 6.92
C THR A 3 7.23 -36.24 8.14
N ASP A 4 6.21 -36.64 8.89
CA ASP A 4 5.73 -35.90 10.08
C ASP A 4 6.71 -35.94 11.26
N GLU A 5 7.85 -36.63 11.13
CA GLU A 5 8.90 -36.64 12.15
C GLU A 5 10.00 -35.60 11.83
N PRO A 6 10.32 -34.69 12.79
CA PRO A 6 11.39 -33.72 12.62
C PRO A 6 12.74 -34.45 12.51
N THR A 7 13.40 -34.28 11.37
CA THR A 7 14.69 -34.90 11.07
C THR A 7 15.81 -33.98 11.54
N ASN A 8 16.84 -34.55 12.15
CA ASN A 8 18.00 -33.77 12.57
C ASN A 8 18.96 -33.56 11.38
N LEU A 9 19.11 -32.33 10.92
CA LEU A 9 19.95 -31.98 9.76
C LEU A 9 21.18 -31.17 10.19
N ARG A 10 22.29 -31.34 9.46
CA ARG A 10 23.48 -30.52 9.65
C ARG A 10 23.25 -29.15 9.03
N LEU A 11 23.64 -28.08 9.72
CA LEU A 11 23.48 -26.71 9.20
C LEU A 11 24.18 -26.53 7.84
N ASP A 12 25.35 -27.14 7.64
CA ASP A 12 26.12 -27.04 6.40
C ASP A 12 25.43 -27.68 5.18
N GLN A 13 24.47 -28.58 5.40
CA GLN A 13 23.69 -29.19 4.32
C GLN A 13 22.53 -28.28 3.87
N ILE A 14 22.14 -27.31 4.69
CA ILE A 14 21.01 -26.43 4.46
C ILE A 14 21.47 -25.20 3.68
N ARG A 15 20.90 -25.01 2.50
CA ARG A 15 21.14 -23.88 1.62
C ARG A 15 20.13 -22.76 1.86
N ILE A 16 20.69 -21.56 2.01
CA ILE A 16 19.96 -20.30 2.20
C ILE A 16 20.14 -19.32 1.04
N ASP A 17 21.00 -19.65 0.07
CA ASP A 17 21.34 -18.83 -1.09
C ASP A 17 20.32 -18.90 -2.23
N GLY A 18 19.26 -19.69 -2.06
CA GLY A 18 18.23 -19.92 -3.08
C GLY A 18 17.20 -18.80 -3.26
N GLY A 19 17.37 -17.65 -2.58
CA GLY A 19 16.37 -16.57 -2.60
C GLY A 19 15.11 -16.88 -1.78
N THR A 20 15.17 -17.89 -0.92
CA THR A 20 14.05 -18.36 -0.09
C THR A 20 13.79 -17.47 1.13
N GLN A 21 14.61 -16.43 1.38
CA GLN A 21 14.43 -15.55 2.52
C GLN A 21 13.42 -14.42 2.21
N PRO A 22 12.19 -14.46 2.76
CA PRO A 22 11.16 -13.48 2.44
C PRO A 22 11.41 -12.13 3.13
N ARG A 23 12.14 -12.12 4.25
CA ARG A 23 12.44 -10.90 5.01
C ARG A 23 13.51 -10.06 4.33
N VAL A 24 13.37 -8.74 4.42
CA VAL A 24 14.37 -7.79 3.91
C VAL A 24 15.65 -7.84 4.74
N ALA A 25 15.50 -7.87 6.06
CA ALA A 25 16.58 -7.95 7.01
C ALA A 25 16.31 -9.01 8.08
N ILE A 26 17.38 -9.57 8.64
CA ILE A 26 17.32 -10.44 9.80
C ILE A 26 17.48 -9.56 11.03
N ASP A 27 16.59 -9.74 11.99
CA ASP A 27 16.66 -9.02 13.25
C ASP A 27 17.64 -9.73 14.19
N GLN A 28 18.77 -9.09 14.45
CA GLN A 28 19.83 -9.67 15.25
C GLN A 28 19.42 -9.84 16.72
N ALA A 29 18.55 -8.97 17.24
CA ALA A 29 18.07 -9.10 18.62
C ALA A 29 17.25 -10.39 18.81
N VAL A 30 16.42 -10.74 17.82
CA VAL A 30 15.65 -11.99 17.83
C VAL A 30 16.55 -13.22 17.66
N VAL A 31 17.61 -13.11 16.86
CA VAL A 31 18.61 -14.18 16.76
C VAL A 31 19.29 -14.41 18.10
N ASP A 32 19.59 -13.35 18.82
CA ASP A 32 20.26 -13.40 20.12
C ASP A 32 19.34 -14.00 21.19
N GLU A 33 18.07 -13.58 21.24
CA GLU A 33 17.05 -14.18 22.12
C GLU A 33 16.89 -15.68 21.87
N TYR A 34 16.83 -16.10 20.60
CA TYR A 34 16.76 -17.53 20.26
C TYR A 34 18.05 -18.29 20.57
N ALA A 35 19.22 -17.66 20.43
CA ALA A 35 20.48 -18.27 20.82
C ALA A 35 20.53 -18.52 22.34
N ASP A 36 20.05 -17.58 23.14
CA ASP A 36 19.93 -17.72 24.59
C ASP A 36 18.90 -18.80 24.96
N ASP A 37 17.73 -18.83 24.30
CA ASP A 37 16.72 -19.88 24.48
C ASP A 37 17.31 -21.29 24.21
N TYR A 38 18.06 -21.46 23.12
CA TYR A 38 18.76 -22.72 22.83
C TYR A 38 19.83 -23.04 23.88
N GLY A 39 20.60 -22.03 24.33
CA GLY A 39 21.61 -22.19 25.38
C GLY A 39 21.03 -22.61 26.73
N ASN A 40 19.80 -22.18 27.03
CA ASN A 40 19.03 -22.56 28.22
C ASN A 40 18.35 -23.95 28.09
N GLY A 41 18.56 -24.66 26.98
CA GLY A 41 17.98 -25.99 26.74
C GLY A 41 16.52 -25.98 26.33
N LYS A 42 15.99 -24.85 25.86
CA LYS A 42 14.61 -24.74 25.37
C LYS A 42 14.53 -25.31 23.95
N ASN A 43 13.63 -26.25 23.75
CA ASN A 43 13.36 -26.80 22.42
C ASN A 43 12.43 -25.86 21.66
N LEU A 44 12.98 -25.15 20.69
CA LEU A 44 12.21 -24.37 19.73
C LEU A 44 11.61 -25.29 18.65
N PRO A 45 10.50 -24.88 18.01
CA PRO A 45 9.89 -25.66 16.93
C PRO A 45 10.90 -25.93 15.80
N PRO A 46 10.75 -27.04 15.05
CA PRO A 46 11.64 -27.39 13.96
C PRO A 46 11.57 -26.39 12.81
N VAL A 47 12.65 -26.24 12.05
CA VAL A 47 12.69 -25.41 10.84
C VAL A 47 12.09 -26.16 9.65
N VAL A 48 11.51 -25.45 8.68
CA VAL A 48 10.91 -26.10 7.50
C VAL A 48 11.89 -26.05 6.34
N VAL A 49 12.17 -27.21 5.75
CA VAL A 49 13.17 -27.39 4.70
C VAL A 49 12.57 -28.20 3.55
N PHE A 50 12.91 -27.85 2.32
CA PHE A 50 12.52 -28.59 1.12
C PHE A 50 13.71 -29.29 0.50
N PHE A 51 13.55 -30.56 0.14
CA PHE A 51 14.59 -31.36 -0.50
C PHE A 51 14.24 -31.62 -1.97
N ASP A 52 15.13 -31.18 -2.88
CA ASP A 52 14.95 -31.30 -4.33
C ASP A 52 15.58 -32.56 -4.93
N GLY A 53 16.11 -33.45 -4.10
CA GLY A 53 16.89 -34.64 -4.51
C GLY A 53 18.40 -34.44 -4.42
N ALA A 54 18.88 -33.20 -4.31
CA ALA A 54 20.32 -32.89 -4.22
C ALA A 54 20.67 -31.93 -3.07
N ASN A 55 19.84 -30.92 -2.83
CA ASN A 55 20.08 -29.87 -1.84
C ASN A 55 18.87 -29.72 -0.91
N TYR A 56 19.16 -29.30 0.32
CA TYR A 56 18.14 -28.90 1.30
C TYR A 56 17.97 -27.37 1.25
N TRP A 57 16.78 -26.90 0.92
CA TRP A 57 16.44 -25.48 0.82
C TRP A 57 15.67 -25.03 2.05
N LEU A 58 16.20 -24.07 2.81
CA LEU A 58 15.50 -23.51 3.96
C LEU A 58 14.31 -22.69 3.50
N ALA A 59 13.10 -23.06 3.93
CA ALA A 59 11.85 -22.37 3.60
C ALA A 59 11.34 -21.50 4.75
N ASP A 60 11.50 -21.95 6.00
CA ASP A 60 11.15 -21.16 7.18
C ASP A 60 12.15 -21.36 8.33
N GLY A 61 12.23 -20.36 9.23
CA GLY A 61 13.06 -20.45 10.42
C GLY A 61 14.48 -19.88 10.27
N PHE A 62 14.67 -18.88 9.39
CA PHE A 62 15.97 -18.19 9.22
C PHE A 62 16.58 -17.70 10.53
N HIS A 63 15.80 -17.06 11.42
CA HIS A 63 16.31 -16.63 12.73
C HIS A 63 16.78 -17.81 13.60
N ARG A 64 16.06 -18.93 13.57
CA ARG A 64 16.42 -20.17 14.29
C ARG A 64 17.69 -20.81 13.72
N TYR A 65 17.85 -20.78 12.39
CA TYR A 65 19.06 -21.23 11.71
C TYR A 65 20.29 -20.39 12.14
N TRP A 66 20.17 -19.06 12.11
CA TRP A 66 21.26 -18.17 12.54
C TRP A 66 21.56 -18.26 14.03
N ALA A 67 20.54 -18.48 14.87
CA ALA A 67 20.73 -18.69 16.31
C ALA A 67 21.56 -19.95 16.59
N ASN A 68 21.21 -21.09 15.96
CA ASN A 68 22.00 -22.34 16.08
C ASN A 68 23.44 -22.15 15.59
N ARG A 69 23.62 -21.41 14.48
CA ARG A 69 24.94 -21.08 13.96
C ARG A 69 25.76 -20.23 14.94
N LYS A 70 25.12 -19.30 15.66
CA LYS A 70 25.77 -18.43 16.65
C LYS A 70 26.27 -19.21 17.86
N ILE A 71 25.52 -20.21 18.33
CA ILE A 71 25.92 -21.07 19.46
C ILE A 71 26.83 -22.23 19.04
N ASN A 72 27.30 -22.26 17.78
CA ASN A 72 28.09 -23.35 17.20
C ASN A 72 27.42 -24.74 17.30
N CYS A 73 26.09 -24.78 17.31
CA CYS A 73 25.35 -26.04 17.23
C CYS A 73 25.29 -26.47 15.76
N ASN A 74 25.96 -27.56 15.42
CA ASN A 74 26.07 -28.02 14.02
C ASN A 74 24.80 -28.70 13.49
N HIS A 75 23.79 -28.91 14.34
CA HIS A 75 22.61 -29.70 14.06
C HIS A 75 21.34 -28.92 14.41
N ILE A 76 20.30 -29.06 13.59
CA ILE A 76 19.01 -28.41 13.80
C ILE A 76 17.88 -29.38 13.44
N PHE A 77 16.82 -29.38 14.25
CA PHE A 77 15.61 -30.12 13.93
C PHE A 77 14.87 -29.46 12.77
N ALA A 78 14.60 -30.24 11.72
CA ALA A 78 13.98 -29.77 10.50
C ALA A 78 12.85 -30.69 10.03
N GLU A 79 11.72 -30.10 9.66
CA GLU A 79 10.65 -30.77 8.92
C GLU A 79 11.02 -30.76 7.44
N VAL A 80 11.26 -31.95 6.88
CA VAL A 80 11.72 -32.11 5.49
C VAL A 80 10.53 -32.40 4.58
N HIS A 81 10.27 -31.49 3.66
CA HIS A 81 9.28 -31.65 2.60
C HIS A 81 9.98 -32.02 1.29
N GLN A 82 9.39 -32.95 0.53
CA GLN A 82 9.87 -33.22 -0.83
C GLN A 82 9.39 -32.11 -1.76
N GLY A 83 10.31 -31.40 -2.41
CA GLY A 83 9.98 -30.35 -3.36
C GLY A 83 11.18 -29.54 -3.82
N THR A 84 10.98 -28.79 -4.89
CA THR A 84 12.01 -28.01 -5.55
C THR A 84 12.37 -26.75 -4.76
N ARG A 85 13.47 -26.08 -5.16
CA ARG A 85 13.80 -24.73 -4.68
C ARG A 85 12.62 -23.75 -4.80
N ARG A 86 11.81 -23.87 -5.86
CA ARG A 86 10.65 -22.98 -6.06
C ARG A 86 9.54 -23.25 -5.05
N ASP A 87 9.30 -24.51 -4.71
CA ASP A 87 8.33 -24.89 -3.68
C ASP A 87 8.74 -24.34 -2.31
N ALA A 88 10.05 -24.34 -2.02
CA ALA A 88 10.60 -23.71 -0.82
C ALA A 88 10.33 -22.19 -0.78
N ILE A 89 10.54 -21.49 -1.90
CA ILE A 89 10.24 -20.05 -2.02
C ILE A 89 8.74 -19.82 -1.80
N PHE A 90 7.90 -20.63 -2.42
CA PHE A 90 6.46 -20.53 -2.29
C PHE A 90 5.97 -20.74 -0.85
N TYR A 91 6.54 -21.71 -0.14
CA TYR A 91 6.23 -21.92 1.27
C TYR A 91 6.67 -20.72 2.12
N SER A 92 7.86 -20.17 1.85
CA SER A 92 8.46 -19.07 2.62
C SER A 92 7.61 -17.78 2.61
N VAL A 93 6.96 -17.46 1.48
CA VAL A 93 6.17 -16.23 1.33
C VAL A 93 4.86 -16.26 2.12
N GLY A 94 4.30 -17.45 2.35
CA GLY A 94 3.03 -17.67 3.06
C GLY A 94 3.17 -18.03 4.54
N ALA A 95 4.23 -18.76 4.92
CA ALA A 95 4.40 -19.34 6.26
C ALA A 95 4.39 -18.29 7.40
N ASN A 96 4.90 -17.08 7.13
CA ASN A 96 5.04 -16.01 8.13
C ASN A 96 3.74 -15.21 8.41
N ALA A 97 2.57 -15.72 8.02
CA ALA A 97 1.30 -15.03 8.20
C ALA A 97 0.55 -15.42 9.49
N ASP A 98 0.68 -16.67 9.97
CA ASP A 98 -0.04 -17.17 11.15
C ASP A 98 0.77 -17.15 12.44
N HIS A 99 2.05 -17.53 12.38
CA HIS A 99 2.87 -17.73 13.57
C HIS A 99 4.27 -17.14 13.35
N GLY A 100 4.77 -16.34 14.30
CA GLY A 100 6.09 -15.70 14.26
C GLY A 100 6.08 -14.17 14.30
N LEU A 101 7.27 -13.57 14.18
CA LEU A 101 7.45 -12.12 14.20
C LEU A 101 6.65 -11.45 13.07
N ARG A 102 5.85 -10.43 13.41
CA ARG A 102 4.97 -9.74 12.46
C ARG A 102 5.76 -9.23 11.24
N ARG A 103 5.29 -9.58 10.04
CA ARG A 103 5.90 -9.12 8.78
C ARG A 103 5.80 -7.59 8.65
N SER A 104 6.91 -6.93 8.32
CA SER A 104 6.92 -5.51 7.97
C SER A 104 6.21 -5.28 6.63
N ASN A 105 5.84 -4.03 6.36
CA ASN A 105 5.30 -3.64 5.05
C ASN A 105 6.31 -3.93 3.94
N ASP A 106 7.61 -3.76 4.19
CA ASP A 106 8.65 -4.03 3.21
C ASP A 106 8.83 -5.53 2.94
N ASP A 107 8.70 -6.37 3.97
CA ASP A 107 8.71 -7.83 3.82
C ASP A 107 7.53 -8.30 2.95
N LYS A 108 6.34 -7.72 3.15
CA LYS A 108 5.17 -8.00 2.32
C LYS A 108 5.37 -7.57 0.88
N ARG A 109 6.01 -6.42 0.64
CA ARG A 109 6.34 -5.95 -0.71
C ARG A 109 7.35 -6.90 -1.38
N LYS A 110 8.41 -7.27 -0.67
CA LYS A 110 9.45 -8.20 -1.17
C LYS A 110 8.84 -9.55 -1.56
N ALA A 111 8.03 -10.15 -0.68
CA ALA A 111 7.36 -11.43 -0.98
C ALA A 111 6.52 -11.38 -2.25
N VAL A 112 5.75 -10.31 -2.44
CA VAL A 112 4.95 -10.12 -3.67
C VAL A 112 5.82 -9.91 -4.89
N LEU A 113 6.89 -9.12 -4.79
CA LEU A 113 7.82 -8.90 -5.91
C LEU A 113 8.51 -10.20 -6.33
N THR A 114 8.92 -11.04 -5.39
CA THR A 114 9.51 -12.36 -5.69
C THR A 114 8.57 -13.23 -6.51
N LEU A 115 7.28 -13.33 -6.12
CA LEU A 115 6.30 -14.10 -6.90
C LEU A 115 5.99 -13.49 -8.27
N LEU A 116 5.98 -12.16 -8.36
CA LEU A 116 5.72 -11.45 -9.60
C LEU A 116 6.86 -11.54 -10.62
N GLN A 117 8.09 -11.81 -10.15
CA GLN A 117 9.27 -12.00 -11.00
C GLN A 117 9.47 -13.46 -11.41
N ASP A 118 8.81 -14.40 -10.74
CA ASP A 118 8.89 -15.82 -11.07
C ASP A 118 8.09 -16.16 -12.34
N SER A 119 8.66 -17.01 -13.20
CA SER A 119 8.09 -17.32 -14.52
C SER A 119 6.79 -18.13 -14.48
N GLU A 120 6.54 -18.89 -13.41
CA GLU A 120 5.33 -19.71 -13.27
C GLU A 120 4.26 -18.93 -12.51
N TRP A 121 4.64 -18.23 -11.44
CA TRP A 121 3.70 -17.45 -10.64
C TRP A 121 3.26 -16.15 -11.31
N SER A 122 4.07 -15.57 -12.20
CA SER A 122 3.66 -14.41 -13.00
C SER A 122 2.46 -14.69 -13.93
N ARG A 123 2.23 -15.96 -14.31
CA ARG A 123 1.09 -16.39 -15.14
C ARG A 123 -0.21 -16.57 -14.37
N LYS A 124 -0.11 -16.74 -13.05
CA LYS A 124 -1.26 -16.88 -12.15
C LYS A 124 -1.99 -15.56 -11.96
N THR A 125 -3.21 -15.65 -11.44
CA THR A 125 -4.00 -14.47 -11.14
C THR A 125 -3.42 -13.69 -9.96
N GLN A 126 -3.64 -12.38 -9.96
CA GLN A 126 -3.24 -11.52 -8.83
C GLN A 126 -3.97 -11.90 -7.53
N GLU A 127 -5.15 -12.53 -7.63
CA GLU A 127 -5.87 -13.07 -6.48
C GLU A 127 -5.16 -14.27 -5.85
N GLU A 128 -4.71 -15.23 -6.65
CA GLU A 128 -3.92 -16.37 -6.16
C GLU A 128 -2.61 -15.91 -5.54
N ILE A 129 -1.94 -14.94 -6.15
CA ILE A 129 -0.70 -14.35 -5.60
C ILE A 129 -0.99 -13.64 -4.26
N ALA A 130 -2.11 -12.92 -4.16
CA ALA A 130 -2.51 -12.26 -2.93
C ALA A 130 -2.84 -13.27 -1.81
N GLN A 131 -3.53 -14.36 -2.16
CA GLN A 131 -3.85 -15.45 -1.23
C GLN A 131 -2.59 -16.17 -0.75
N ALA A 132 -1.67 -16.51 -1.66
CA ALA A 132 -0.39 -17.13 -1.32
C ALA A 132 0.45 -16.29 -0.35
N CYS A 133 0.62 -15.00 -0.65
CA CYS A 133 1.36 -14.08 0.21
C CYS A 133 0.56 -13.62 1.45
N ARG A 134 -0.74 -13.92 1.52
CA ARG A 134 -1.69 -13.40 2.53
C ARG A 134 -1.64 -11.89 2.67
N VAL A 135 -1.76 -11.20 1.54
CA VAL A 135 -1.79 -9.73 1.44
C VAL A 135 -3.05 -9.27 0.73
N SER A 136 -3.36 -7.98 0.79
CA SER A 136 -4.50 -7.44 0.06
C SER A 136 -4.21 -7.42 -1.45
N LEU A 137 -5.23 -7.72 -2.26
CA LEU A 137 -5.17 -7.62 -3.72
C LEU A 137 -4.73 -6.22 -4.18
N ARG A 138 -5.12 -5.16 -3.44
CA ARG A 138 -4.72 -3.78 -3.70
C ARG A 138 -3.20 -3.59 -3.70
N LEU A 139 -2.48 -4.23 -2.77
CA LEU A 139 -1.03 -4.16 -2.71
C LEU A 139 -0.39 -4.82 -3.93
N VAL A 140 -0.88 -6.00 -4.31
CA VAL A 140 -0.40 -6.73 -5.49
C VAL A 140 -0.61 -5.92 -6.77
N ASN A 141 -1.78 -5.31 -6.92
CA ASN A 141 -2.09 -4.46 -8.08
C ASN A 141 -1.18 -3.23 -8.17
N LYS A 142 -0.88 -2.60 -7.03
CA LYS A 142 0.04 -1.45 -6.99
C LYS A 142 1.45 -1.86 -7.42
N LEU A 143 2.00 -2.92 -6.82
CA LEU A 143 3.33 -3.44 -7.15
C LEU A 143 3.43 -3.93 -8.59
N ALA A 144 2.35 -4.52 -9.10
CA ALA A 144 2.24 -4.96 -10.49
C ALA A 144 2.36 -3.81 -11.50
N GLN A 145 1.86 -2.63 -11.15
CA GLN A 145 1.94 -1.43 -12.00
C GLN A 145 3.30 -0.73 -11.90
N GLU A 146 3.98 -0.84 -10.76
CA GLU A 146 5.32 -0.27 -10.53
C GLU A 146 6.41 -0.99 -11.35
N ILE A 147 6.22 -2.26 -11.71
CA ILE A 147 7.17 -3.02 -12.52
C ILE A 147 7.04 -2.61 -14.00
N PRO A 148 8.09 -2.03 -14.61
CA PRO A 148 8.03 -1.57 -15.99
C PRO A 148 7.77 -2.74 -16.95
N PRO A 149 7.03 -2.49 -18.06
CA PRO A 149 6.67 -3.51 -19.04
C PRO A 149 7.88 -4.21 -19.69
N SER A 150 9.09 -3.65 -19.59
CA SER A 150 10.34 -4.23 -20.09
C SER A 150 10.76 -5.51 -19.35
N CYS A 151 10.20 -5.78 -18.17
CA CYS A 151 10.44 -7.00 -17.40
C CYS A 151 9.19 -7.90 -17.47
N ALA A 152 9.03 -8.63 -18.57
CA ALA A 152 8.06 -9.72 -18.80
C ALA A 152 6.56 -9.46 -18.52
N ARG A 153 6.15 -8.26 -18.09
CA ARG A 153 4.74 -7.91 -17.78
C ARG A 153 4.01 -7.25 -18.93
N ALA A 154 4.71 -6.86 -19.99
CA ALA A 154 4.04 -6.56 -21.24
C ALA A 154 3.57 -7.89 -21.85
N GLN A 155 2.25 -8.09 -21.88
CA GLN A 155 1.59 -8.96 -22.86
C GLN A 155 1.62 -10.47 -22.63
N ASP A 156 1.46 -10.96 -21.41
CA ASP A 156 0.69 -12.20 -21.30
C ASP A 156 -0.77 -11.83 -21.51
N ASP A 157 -1.16 -11.86 -22.80
CA ASP A 157 -2.55 -11.73 -23.22
C ASP A 157 -3.39 -12.72 -22.41
N TYR A 158 -2.84 -13.89 -22.07
CA TYR A 158 -3.47 -15.01 -21.40
C TYR A 158 -3.03 -15.15 -19.93
N ARG A 159 -3.99 -15.41 -19.03
CA ARG A 159 -3.74 -15.78 -17.62
C ARG A 159 -4.43 -17.09 -17.30
N GLU A 160 -3.83 -17.92 -16.47
CA GLU A 160 -4.51 -19.11 -15.97
C GLU A 160 -5.55 -18.71 -14.93
N VAL A 161 -6.77 -19.20 -15.11
CA VAL A 161 -7.88 -18.98 -14.19
C VAL A 161 -8.56 -20.31 -13.92
N GLU A 162 -8.84 -20.58 -12.66
CA GLU A 162 -9.62 -21.74 -12.26
C GLU A 162 -11.09 -21.35 -12.09
N ARG A 163 -11.98 -22.05 -12.79
CA ARG A 163 -13.44 -21.89 -12.63
C ARG A 163 -14.08 -23.27 -12.56
N ASN A 164 -14.80 -23.54 -11.47
CA ASN A 164 -15.45 -24.83 -11.22
C ASN A 164 -14.49 -26.04 -11.30
N GLY A 165 -13.28 -25.93 -10.73
CA GLY A 165 -12.31 -27.04 -10.69
C GLY A 165 -11.58 -27.30 -12.01
N LYS A 166 -11.69 -26.41 -13.00
CA LYS A 166 -10.99 -26.53 -14.28
C LYS A 166 -10.19 -25.27 -14.58
N THR A 167 -8.94 -25.45 -14.97
CA THR A 167 -7.98 -24.39 -15.28
C THR A 167 -8.01 -24.07 -16.78
N TYR A 168 -8.16 -22.79 -17.13
CA TYR A 168 -8.18 -22.33 -18.52
C TYR A 168 -7.32 -21.08 -18.71
N PRO A 169 -6.64 -20.92 -19.86
CA PRO A 169 -5.99 -19.68 -20.22
C PRO A 169 -7.03 -18.65 -20.70
N MET A 170 -7.14 -17.52 -20.00
CA MET A 170 -8.08 -16.44 -20.30
C MET A 170 -7.37 -15.19 -20.82
N LYS A 171 -7.79 -14.69 -21.98
CA LYS A 171 -7.25 -13.46 -22.55
C LYS A 171 -7.77 -12.21 -21.81
N THR A 172 -6.93 -11.55 -21.02
CA THR A 172 -7.32 -10.45 -20.11
C THR A 172 -6.87 -9.06 -20.57
N GLY A 173 -6.01 -8.94 -21.59
CA GLY A 173 -5.41 -7.67 -22.03
C GLY A 173 -6.39 -6.54 -22.39
N ASN A 174 -7.62 -6.87 -22.78
CA ASN A 174 -8.65 -5.90 -23.17
C ASN A 174 -9.84 -5.83 -22.19
N ILE A 175 -9.88 -6.64 -21.13
CA ILE A 175 -11.01 -6.67 -20.21
C ILE A 175 -10.98 -5.41 -19.34
N GLY A 176 -12.03 -4.59 -19.44
CA GLY A 176 -12.13 -3.31 -18.71
C GLY A 176 -11.66 -2.08 -19.49
N ARG A 177 -11.04 -2.24 -20.68
CA ARG A 177 -10.90 -1.14 -21.64
C ARG A 177 -12.23 -0.92 -22.35
N SER A 178 -13.18 -0.32 -21.63
CA SER A 178 -14.32 0.31 -22.29
C SER A 178 -13.72 1.31 -23.30
N GLN A 179 -14.07 1.17 -24.58
CA GLN A 179 -13.82 2.25 -25.53
C GLN A 179 -14.45 3.49 -24.90
N LYS A 180 -13.62 4.45 -24.48
CA LYS A 180 -14.09 5.80 -24.23
C LYS A 180 -14.55 6.32 -25.59
N THR A 181 -15.75 5.93 -26.03
CA THR A 181 -16.51 6.79 -26.93
C THR A 181 -16.54 8.13 -26.18
N PRO A 182 -15.98 9.21 -26.73
CA PRO A 182 -16.15 10.52 -26.12
C PRO A 182 -17.66 10.66 -25.99
N ARG A 183 -18.18 10.65 -24.76
CA ARG A 183 -19.58 10.98 -24.53
C ARG A 183 -19.69 12.35 -25.15
N ARG A 184 -20.40 12.46 -26.28
CA ARG A 184 -20.76 13.74 -26.86
C ARG A 184 -21.41 14.47 -25.70
N PHE A 185 -20.71 15.49 -25.19
CA PHE A 185 -21.22 16.27 -24.09
C PHE A 185 -22.38 17.05 -24.71
N GLU A 186 -23.56 16.47 -24.72
CA GLU A 186 -24.77 17.24 -24.99
C GLU A 186 -24.87 18.18 -23.79
N PRO A 187 -24.68 19.50 -23.99
CA PRO A 187 -24.91 20.43 -22.91
C PRO A 187 -26.37 20.21 -22.50
N LYS A 188 -26.57 19.83 -21.22
CA LYS A 188 -27.89 19.90 -20.60
C LYS A 188 -28.47 21.28 -20.95
N PRO A 189 -29.79 21.41 -21.20
CA PRO A 189 -30.38 22.72 -21.47
C PRO A 189 -30.12 23.63 -20.27
N GLY A 190 -29.03 24.38 -20.36
CA GLY A 190 -28.69 25.44 -19.45
C GLY A 190 -29.64 26.58 -19.71
N LEU A 191 -29.74 27.45 -18.71
CA LEU A 191 -30.31 28.79 -18.77
C LEU A 191 -30.25 29.39 -20.20
N SER A 192 -31.38 29.95 -20.66
CA SER A 192 -31.57 30.46 -22.03
C SER A 192 -30.40 31.34 -22.48
N PRO A 193 -30.15 31.49 -23.80
CA PRO A 193 -29.00 32.28 -24.32
C PRO A 193 -28.90 33.71 -23.77
N ASN A 194 -30.00 34.27 -23.26
CA ASN A 194 -30.08 35.62 -22.68
C ASN A 194 -30.24 35.62 -21.16
N ALA A 195 -30.07 34.49 -20.48
CA ALA A 195 -30.18 34.43 -19.03
C ALA A 195 -28.88 34.93 -18.38
N MET A 196 -29.01 35.91 -17.47
CA MET A 196 -27.92 36.48 -16.71
C MET A 196 -27.15 35.39 -15.94
N THR A 197 -25.92 35.09 -16.36
CA THR A 197 -25.01 34.21 -15.62
C THR A 197 -24.42 34.99 -14.44
N PRO A 198 -24.69 34.63 -13.18
CA PRO A 198 -24.10 35.33 -12.06
C PRO A 198 -22.58 35.15 -12.10
N ILE A 199 -21.85 36.27 -12.21
CA ILE A 199 -20.39 36.29 -12.10
C ILE A 199 -20.06 35.93 -10.65
N ARG A 200 -19.64 34.68 -10.40
CA ARG A 200 -19.05 34.31 -9.10
C ARG A 200 -17.63 34.82 -9.04
N GLY A 201 -17.48 36.12 -8.84
CA GLY A 201 -16.23 36.71 -8.37
C GLY A 201 -16.02 36.32 -6.90
N HIS A 202 -14.79 35.98 -6.53
CA HIS A 202 -14.42 35.89 -5.13
C HIS A 202 -14.34 37.34 -4.60
N SER A 203 -15.25 37.74 -3.70
CA SER A 203 -15.09 39.01 -3.01
C SER A 203 -14.04 38.84 -1.90
N THR A 204 -13.13 39.80 -1.78
CA THR A 204 -12.19 39.84 -0.66
C THR A 204 -12.98 40.07 0.62
N HIS A 205 -12.84 39.17 1.60
CA HIS A 205 -13.54 39.28 2.88
C HIS A 205 -13.10 40.55 3.64
N GLN A 206 -13.99 41.54 3.75
CA GLN A 206 -13.75 42.73 4.57
C GLN A 206 -14.28 42.52 5.99
N PRO A 207 -13.52 42.93 7.03
CA PRO A 207 -13.99 42.86 8.41
C PRO A 207 -15.22 43.76 8.59
N LYS A 208 -16.25 43.26 9.29
CA LYS A 208 -17.50 43.98 9.56
C LYS A 208 -17.62 44.24 11.06
N THR A 209 -17.97 45.47 11.43
CA THR A 209 -18.27 45.85 12.81
C THR A 209 -19.77 46.05 12.94
N ALA A 210 -20.41 45.37 13.91
CA ALA A 210 -21.81 45.60 14.20
C ALA A 210 -21.96 46.97 14.88
N LEU A 211 -22.79 47.84 14.31
CA LEU A 211 -23.00 49.19 14.82
C LEU A 211 -24.50 49.50 14.85
N GLU A 212 -25.02 49.79 16.04
CA GLU A 212 -26.35 50.36 16.18
C GLU A 212 -26.25 51.87 15.93
N LEU A 213 -26.95 52.34 14.89
CA LEU A 213 -26.98 53.76 14.52
C LEU A 213 -28.31 54.37 14.98
N PRO A 214 -28.29 55.29 15.96
CA PRO A 214 -29.45 56.10 16.29
C PRO A 214 -29.94 56.89 15.07
N HIS A 215 -31.25 57.18 15.03
CA HIS A 215 -31.83 58.00 13.96
C HIS A 215 -31.44 59.49 14.05
N ASP A 216 -30.91 59.93 15.20
CA ASP A 216 -30.37 61.27 15.37
C ASP A 216 -28.96 61.35 14.73
N PRO A 217 -28.74 62.20 13.72
CA PRO A 217 -27.46 62.30 13.00
C PRO A 217 -26.27 62.63 13.90
N HIS A 218 -26.47 63.47 14.93
CA HIS A 218 -25.37 63.87 15.81
C HIS A 218 -24.84 62.67 16.62
N TRP A 219 -25.75 61.87 17.17
CA TRP A 219 -25.40 60.67 17.93
C TRP A 219 -24.93 59.53 17.04
N ALA A 220 -25.49 59.40 15.83
CA ALA A 220 -25.00 58.47 14.82
C ALA A 220 -23.54 58.72 14.45
N CYS A 221 -23.16 59.99 14.18
CA CYS A 221 -21.77 60.36 13.89
C CYS A 221 -20.83 59.99 15.04
N ARG A 222 -21.25 60.21 16.30
CA ARG A 222 -20.44 59.86 17.47
C ARG A 222 -20.26 58.34 17.62
N ALA A 223 -21.30 57.56 17.34
CA ALA A 223 -21.23 56.10 17.34
C ALA A 223 -20.23 55.58 16.29
N ILE A 224 -20.29 56.12 15.07
CA ILE A 224 -19.36 55.76 13.97
C ILE A 224 -17.92 56.09 14.36
N LEU A 225 -17.66 57.30 14.86
CA LEU A 225 -16.32 57.73 15.29
C LEU A 225 -15.76 56.83 16.38
N SER A 226 -16.58 56.46 17.36
CA SER A 226 -16.15 55.59 18.46
C SER A 226 -15.86 54.16 18.02
N ALA A 227 -16.61 53.62 17.05
CA ALA A 227 -16.50 52.22 16.64
C ALA A 227 -15.47 51.98 15.53
N MET A 228 -15.29 52.94 14.62
CA MET A 228 -14.49 52.78 13.40
C MET A 228 -13.33 53.78 13.27
N GLY A 229 -13.27 54.78 14.14
CA GLY A 229 -12.19 55.77 14.18
C GLY A 229 -12.38 56.94 13.21
N HIS A 230 -11.54 57.97 13.39
CA HIS A 230 -11.65 59.24 12.68
C HIS A 230 -11.30 59.14 11.19
N ASP A 231 -10.32 58.31 10.82
CA ASP A 231 -9.88 58.20 9.43
C ASP A 231 -10.92 57.49 8.56
N PHE A 232 -11.54 56.44 9.10
CA PHE A 232 -12.67 55.78 8.44
C PHE A 232 -13.84 56.73 8.27
N ALA A 233 -14.21 57.48 9.31
CA ALA A 233 -15.32 58.43 9.23
C ALA A 233 -15.08 59.53 8.17
N ARG A 234 -13.84 60.04 8.06
CA ARG A 234 -13.50 61.05 7.04
C ARG A 234 -13.61 60.48 5.62
N ALA A 235 -13.16 59.25 5.40
CA ALA A 235 -13.31 58.57 4.11
C ALA A 235 -14.79 58.28 3.80
N LEU A 236 -15.55 57.82 4.80
CA LEU A 236 -16.97 57.52 4.69
C LEU A 236 -17.78 58.76 4.30
N VAL A 237 -17.51 59.93 4.90
CA VAL A 237 -18.20 61.17 4.53
C VAL A 237 -17.98 61.50 3.05
N LYS A 238 -16.75 61.37 2.56
CA LYS A 238 -16.42 61.65 1.15
C LYS A 238 -17.19 60.73 0.20
N GLU A 239 -17.21 59.43 0.49
CA GLU A 239 -17.94 58.45 -0.32
C GLU A 239 -19.46 58.66 -0.23
N LEU A 240 -20.00 58.91 0.97
CA LEU A 240 -21.43 59.19 1.15
C LEU A 240 -21.86 60.43 0.37
N THR A 241 -21.05 61.50 0.35
CA THR A 241 -21.34 62.68 -0.46
C THR A 241 -21.32 62.34 -1.96
N ALA A 242 -20.33 61.58 -2.43
CA ALA A 242 -20.25 61.14 -3.83
C ALA A 242 -21.47 60.28 -4.24
N TYR A 243 -21.92 59.38 -3.36
CA TYR A 243 -23.13 58.57 -3.58
C TYR A 243 -24.40 59.41 -3.65
N LEU A 244 -24.55 60.41 -2.78
CA LEU A 244 -25.73 61.29 -2.77
C LEU A 244 -25.77 62.22 -3.99
N GLU A 245 -24.60 62.58 -4.54
CA GLU A 245 -24.47 63.42 -5.74
C GLU A 245 -24.64 62.65 -7.06
N GLY A 246 -24.90 61.33 -6.99
CA GLY A 246 -25.25 60.51 -8.16
C GLY A 246 -24.06 60.01 -9.00
N ALA A 247 -22.84 60.04 -8.46
CA ALA A 247 -21.67 59.48 -9.11
C ALA A 247 -21.61 57.94 -8.94
N SER A 248 -22.45 57.26 -9.72
CA SER A 248 -22.35 55.89 -10.28
C SER A 248 -21.83 54.72 -9.42
N GLU A 249 -22.64 53.65 -9.37
CA GLU A 249 -22.15 52.26 -9.40
C GLU A 249 -21.17 51.99 -10.56
#